data_AF-A0A644VVA5-F1
#
_entry.id   AF-A0A644VVA5-F1
#
_cell.length_a   1.000
_cell.length_b   1.000
_cell.length_c   1.000
_cell.angle_alpha   90.00
_cell.angle_beta   90.00
_cell.angle_gamma   90.00
#
_symmetry.space_group_name_H-M   'P 1'
#
loop_
_entity.id
_entity.type
_entity.pdbx_description
1 polymer ?
#
loop_
_entity_poly.entity_id
_entity_poly.type
_entity_poly.pdbx_seq_one_letter_code
_entity_poly.pdbx_strand_id
1 'polypeptide(L)'
;MRILEILEKERGELFVHTLCYIGINAAGKTSFNGSEKELFLLPPGGFSSLPDNAAGFILPAGEFPEDFFFSAGEALFRAVLPSLPFPKLSGERGGFITVSAEANFLRPLNAGVLTVSDKGSRGEREDTSGPALAERLRGIGCDTVASSVVPDEHEAIVTTLQDWTDRHDLHLILCTGGTGFSPRDITPEALEAIAERKVPGIGEAMRQASLKITPKAMLSRGNAVIRGETLIMSLPGSARAATECFDAIAPALRHGVEILRGWDGECGSPS
;
A
#
# COMPACT_ATOMS: atom_id res chain seq x y z
N MET A 1 -18.94 -6.36 3.89
CA MET A 1 -19.82 -7.36 3.21
C MET A 1 -19.20 -8.76 3.30
N ARG A 2 -19.76 -9.82 2.69
CA ARG A 2 -19.18 -11.19 2.73
C ARG A 2 -19.14 -11.85 1.35
N ILE A 3 -18.17 -12.74 1.14
CA ILE A 3 -18.08 -13.60 -0.05
C ILE A 3 -19.20 -14.63 -0.03
N LEU A 4 -20.02 -14.70 -1.09
CA LEU A 4 -21.09 -15.68 -1.23
C LEU A 4 -20.59 -16.98 -1.84
N GLU A 5 -19.82 -16.88 -2.94
CA GLU A 5 -19.28 -18.03 -3.67
C GLU A 5 -17.89 -17.68 -4.22
N ILE A 6 -17.06 -18.72 -4.35
CA ILE A 6 -15.76 -18.64 -5.04
C ILE A 6 -15.86 -19.56 -6.25
N LEU A 7 -15.70 -18.99 -7.44
CA LEU A 7 -15.87 -19.68 -8.71
C LEU A 7 -14.56 -19.76 -9.47
N GLU A 8 -14.39 -20.83 -10.21
CA GLU A 8 -13.31 -21.01 -11.18
C GLU A 8 -13.90 -21.60 -12.45
N LYS A 9 -13.53 -21.04 -13.61
CA LYS A 9 -13.92 -21.58 -14.92
C LYS A 9 -12.68 -22.00 -15.68
N GLU A 10 -12.65 -23.26 -16.09
CA GLU A 10 -11.53 -23.83 -16.83
C GLU A 10 -12.04 -24.82 -17.87
N ARG A 11 -11.63 -24.62 -19.13
CA ARG A 11 -12.01 -25.44 -20.29
C ARG A 11 -13.52 -25.53 -20.46
N GLY A 12 -14.24 -24.45 -20.12
CA GLY A 12 -15.69 -24.37 -20.18
C GLY A 12 -16.44 -25.01 -19.01
N GLU A 13 -15.75 -25.68 -18.09
CA GLU A 13 -16.33 -26.24 -16.86
C GLU A 13 -16.27 -25.22 -15.73
N LEU A 14 -17.31 -25.19 -14.89
CA LEU A 14 -17.40 -24.30 -13.73
C LEU A 14 -17.21 -25.11 -12.44
N PHE A 15 -16.27 -24.67 -11.62
CA PHE A 15 -15.92 -25.24 -10.33
C PHE A 15 -16.28 -24.24 -9.22
N VAL A 16 -16.82 -24.77 -8.12
CA VAL A 16 -17.17 -23.99 -6.92
C VAL A 16 -16.23 -24.41 -5.78
N HIS A 17 -15.62 -23.42 -5.14
CA HIS A 17 -14.64 -23.61 -4.08
C HIS A 17 -15.15 -23.06 -2.75
N THR A 18 -14.80 -23.73 -1.65
CA THR A 18 -15.05 -23.23 -0.28
C THR A 18 -13.89 -22.40 0.27
N LEU A 19 -12.70 -22.60 -0.29
CA LEU A 19 -11.44 -21.95 0.05
C LEU A 19 -10.61 -21.81 -1.23
N CYS A 20 -9.93 -20.68 -1.38
CA CYS A 20 -8.86 -20.52 -2.37
C CYS A 20 -7.63 -19.85 -1.76
N TYR A 21 -6.49 -20.05 -2.38
CA TYR A 21 -5.25 -19.31 -2.12
C TYR A 21 -4.95 -18.37 -3.27
N ILE A 22 -4.62 -17.13 -2.94
CA ILE A 22 -4.22 -16.09 -3.88
C ILE A 22 -2.71 -15.91 -3.76
N GLY A 23 -2.01 -16.26 -4.83
CA GLY A 23 -0.58 -16.04 -4.95
C GLY A 23 -0.29 -14.78 -5.76
N ILE A 24 0.82 -14.12 -5.45
CA ILE A 24 1.39 -13.02 -6.25
C ILE A 24 2.84 -13.37 -6.52
N ASN A 25 3.22 -13.43 -7.78
CA ASN A 25 4.60 -13.72 -8.15
C ASN A 25 5.46 -12.44 -8.21
N ALA A 26 6.77 -12.61 -8.42
CA ALA A 26 7.72 -11.48 -8.50
C ALA A 26 7.44 -10.51 -9.67
N ALA A 27 6.64 -10.91 -10.66
CA ALA A 27 6.21 -10.05 -11.76
C ALA A 27 4.86 -9.35 -11.49
N GLY A 28 4.31 -9.46 -10.27
CA GLY A 28 3.03 -8.88 -9.88
C GLY A 28 1.81 -9.62 -10.44
N LYS A 29 1.99 -10.78 -11.08
CA LYS A 29 0.87 -11.54 -11.60
C LYS A 29 0.20 -12.37 -10.52
N THR A 30 -1.12 -12.38 -10.56
CA THR A 30 -1.95 -13.09 -9.60
C THR A 30 -2.21 -14.53 -10.03
N SER A 31 -2.16 -15.45 -9.07
CA SER A 31 -2.56 -16.84 -9.25
C SER A 31 -3.71 -17.21 -8.33
N PHE A 32 -4.56 -18.10 -8.80
CA PHE A 32 -5.65 -18.73 -8.08
C PHE A 32 -5.31 -20.20 -7.88
N ASN A 33 -5.18 -20.66 -6.64
CA ASN A 33 -4.80 -22.03 -6.29
C ASN A 33 -3.52 -22.52 -7.00
N GLY A 34 -2.56 -21.61 -7.23
CA GLY A 34 -1.27 -21.91 -7.85
C GLY A 34 -1.24 -21.75 -9.38
N SER A 35 -2.38 -21.55 -10.03
CA SER A 35 -2.47 -21.33 -11.48
C SER A 35 -2.67 -19.84 -11.79
N GLU A 36 -1.94 -19.28 -12.76
CA GLU A 36 -2.16 -17.90 -13.22
C GLU A 36 -3.54 -17.80 -13.87
N LYS A 37 -4.41 -16.94 -13.30
CA LYS A 37 -5.79 -16.75 -13.76
C LYS A 37 -6.19 -15.29 -13.65
N GLU A 38 -7.08 -14.86 -14.54
CA GLU A 38 -7.75 -13.58 -14.38
C GLU A 38 -8.79 -13.70 -13.25
N LEU A 39 -8.87 -12.67 -12.42
CA LEU A 39 -9.78 -12.63 -11.28
C LEU A 39 -10.85 -11.57 -11.49
N PHE A 40 -12.09 -11.87 -11.11
CA PHE A 40 -13.23 -10.96 -11.27
C PHE A 40 -14.09 -10.87 -10.00
N LEU A 41 -14.73 -9.73 -9.80
CA LEU A 41 -15.89 -9.62 -8.91
C LEU A 41 -17.16 -9.88 -9.69
N LEU A 42 -18.11 -10.61 -9.13
CA LEU A 42 -19.36 -10.97 -9.81
C LEU A 42 -20.56 -10.64 -8.91
N PRO A 43 -21.67 -10.15 -9.48
CA PRO A 43 -22.93 -10.07 -8.75
C PRO A 43 -23.56 -11.47 -8.61
N PRO A 44 -24.61 -11.62 -7.78
CA PRO A 44 -25.35 -12.87 -7.69
C PRO A 44 -25.89 -13.29 -9.07
N GLY A 45 -25.68 -14.55 -9.45
CA GLY A 45 -26.07 -15.07 -10.78
C GLY A 45 -25.13 -14.72 -11.94
N GLY A 46 -24.03 -14.00 -11.69
CA GLY A 46 -23.05 -13.58 -12.71
C GLY A 46 -22.14 -14.70 -13.27
N PHE A 47 -22.30 -15.95 -12.82
CA PHE A 47 -21.41 -17.07 -13.19
C PHE A 47 -21.34 -17.36 -14.70
N SER A 48 -22.44 -17.12 -15.42
CA SER A 48 -22.52 -17.34 -16.88
C SER A 48 -21.58 -16.44 -17.67
N SER A 49 -21.23 -15.29 -17.09
CA SER A 49 -20.41 -14.24 -17.71
C SER A 49 -18.94 -14.32 -17.34
N LEU A 50 -18.54 -15.25 -16.46
CA LEU A 50 -17.13 -15.50 -16.16
C LEU A 50 -16.41 -16.03 -17.41
N PRO A 51 -15.30 -15.40 -17.86
CA PRO A 51 -14.50 -15.90 -18.98
C PRO A 51 -13.91 -17.29 -18.71
N ASP A 52 -13.51 -18.01 -19.76
CA ASP A 52 -12.75 -19.24 -19.57
C ASP A 52 -11.32 -18.92 -19.08
N ASN A 53 -10.72 -19.84 -18.32
CA ASN A 53 -9.45 -19.64 -17.63
C ASN A 53 -9.44 -18.44 -16.65
N ALA A 54 -10.54 -18.26 -15.92
CA ALA A 54 -10.72 -17.19 -14.94
C ALA A 54 -11.29 -17.73 -13.63
N ALA A 55 -11.14 -16.95 -12.56
CA ALA A 55 -11.82 -17.17 -11.30
C ALA A 55 -12.51 -15.90 -10.84
N GLY A 56 -13.44 -16.03 -9.89
CA GLY A 56 -14.15 -14.87 -9.39
C GLY A 56 -14.83 -15.07 -8.06
N PHE A 57 -15.19 -13.94 -7.45
CA PHE A 57 -15.85 -13.89 -6.15
C PHE A 57 -17.25 -13.32 -6.34
N ILE A 58 -18.27 -14.06 -5.91
CA ILE A 58 -19.64 -13.55 -5.89
C ILE A 58 -19.85 -12.75 -4.61
N LEU A 59 -20.31 -11.51 -4.77
CA LEU A 59 -20.66 -10.59 -3.69
C LEU A 59 -22.17 -10.34 -3.67
N PRO A 60 -22.77 -10.00 -2.51
CA PRO A 60 -24.18 -9.59 -2.45
C PRO A 60 -24.44 -8.20 -3.07
N ALA A 61 -23.39 -7.44 -3.37
CA ALA A 61 -23.49 -6.10 -3.93
C ALA A 61 -24.00 -6.14 -5.38
N GLY A 62 -24.99 -5.29 -5.69
CA GLY A 62 -25.52 -5.11 -7.05
C GLY A 62 -24.75 -4.10 -7.90
N GLU A 63 -24.00 -3.20 -7.25
CA GLU A 63 -23.19 -2.15 -7.90
C GLU A 63 -21.79 -2.12 -7.29
N PHE A 64 -20.79 -1.87 -8.13
CA PHE A 64 -19.39 -1.75 -7.74
C PHE A 64 -18.96 -0.27 -7.81
N PRO A 65 -18.14 0.23 -6.87
CA PRO A 65 -17.60 1.58 -6.97
C PRO A 65 -16.76 1.78 -8.24
N GLU A 66 -16.65 3.02 -8.70
CA GLU A 66 -15.85 3.34 -9.89
C GLU A 66 -14.34 3.16 -9.67
N ASP A 67 -13.88 3.40 -8.44
CA ASP A 67 -12.47 3.31 -8.10
C ASP A 67 -12.27 2.81 -6.66
N PHE A 68 -11.68 1.61 -6.52
CA PHE A 68 -11.54 0.97 -5.22
C PHE A 68 -10.43 -0.09 -5.19
N PHE A 69 -9.98 -0.37 -3.96
CA PHE A 69 -9.35 -1.63 -3.63
C PHE A 69 -10.40 -2.58 -3.06
N PHE A 70 -10.24 -3.87 -3.30
CA PHE A 70 -11.07 -4.91 -2.73
C PHE A 70 -10.24 -5.73 -1.74
N SER A 71 -10.66 -5.78 -0.48
CA SER A 71 -10.06 -6.68 0.51
C SER A 71 -11.00 -7.86 0.76
N ALA A 72 -10.46 -9.07 0.83
CA ALA A 72 -11.20 -10.25 1.24
C ALA A 72 -10.29 -11.21 2.01
N GLY A 73 -10.67 -11.56 3.24
CA GLY A 73 -9.78 -12.30 4.14
C GLY A 73 -8.44 -11.57 4.30
N GLU A 74 -7.34 -12.27 4.01
CA GLU A 74 -5.99 -11.71 4.08
C GLU A 74 -5.58 -10.96 2.79
N ALA A 75 -6.28 -11.24 1.69
CA ALA A 75 -5.91 -10.76 0.37
C ALA A 75 -6.40 -9.33 0.11
N LEU A 76 -5.66 -8.62 -0.72
CA LEU A 76 -6.00 -7.28 -1.18
C LEU A 76 -5.79 -7.20 -2.70
N PHE A 77 -6.71 -6.55 -3.36
CA PHE A 77 -6.71 -6.39 -4.82
C PHE A 77 -6.95 -4.94 -5.21
N ARG A 78 -6.28 -4.47 -6.26
CA ARG A 78 -6.70 -3.30 -7.01
C ARG A 78 -7.79 -3.71 -7.98
N ALA A 79 -8.95 -3.07 -7.92
CA ALA A 79 -9.97 -3.24 -8.94
C ALA A 79 -9.60 -2.41 -10.18
N VAL A 80 -9.60 -3.05 -11.34
CA VAL A 80 -9.54 -2.42 -12.64
C VAL A 80 -10.93 -2.62 -13.25
N LEU A 81 -11.62 -1.54 -13.59
CA LEU A 81 -12.88 -1.63 -14.31
C LEU A 81 -12.60 -1.73 -15.82
N PRO A 82 -12.60 -2.92 -16.44
CA PRO A 82 -12.53 -3.02 -17.88
C PRO A 82 -13.82 -2.52 -18.52
N SER A 83 -13.81 -2.39 -19.85
CA SER A 83 -15.01 -2.27 -20.70
C SER A 83 -15.88 -3.55 -20.75
N LEU A 84 -15.63 -4.53 -19.86
CA LEU A 84 -16.39 -5.77 -19.69
C LEU A 84 -17.33 -5.61 -18.47
N PRO A 85 -18.41 -6.41 -18.32
CA PRO A 85 -19.52 -6.09 -17.39
C PRO A 85 -19.14 -6.08 -15.91
N PHE A 86 -17.95 -6.56 -15.51
CA PHE A 86 -17.56 -6.65 -14.10
C PHE A 86 -16.10 -6.27 -13.82
N PRO A 87 -15.80 -5.81 -12.59
CA PRO A 87 -14.44 -5.46 -12.18
C PRO A 87 -13.47 -6.64 -12.30
N LYS A 88 -12.33 -6.40 -12.97
CA LYS A 88 -11.17 -7.29 -12.94
C LYS A 88 -10.32 -6.95 -11.73
N LEU A 89 -9.75 -7.95 -11.08
CA LEU A 89 -8.90 -7.78 -9.90
C LEU A 89 -7.43 -8.04 -10.23
N SER A 90 -6.57 -7.14 -9.77
CA SER A 90 -5.11 -7.31 -9.72
C SER A 90 -4.70 -7.52 -8.27
N GLY A 91 -4.04 -8.63 -7.94
CA GLY A 91 -3.60 -8.93 -6.58
C GLY A 91 -2.45 -8.03 -6.13
N GLU A 92 -2.62 -7.37 -4.98
CA GLU A 92 -1.62 -6.50 -4.34
C GLU A 92 -1.12 -7.09 -3.00
N ARG A 93 -1.93 -7.94 -2.37
CA ARG A 93 -1.51 -8.80 -1.25
C ARG A 93 -2.17 -10.17 -1.38
N GLY A 94 -1.37 -11.23 -1.33
CA GLY A 94 -1.84 -12.61 -1.38
C GLY A 94 -2.39 -13.08 -0.04
N GLY A 95 -2.98 -14.27 -0.04
CA GLY A 95 -3.54 -14.86 1.18
C GLY A 95 -4.68 -15.84 0.90
N PHE A 96 -5.20 -16.42 1.97
CA PHE A 96 -6.35 -17.31 1.89
C PHE A 96 -7.67 -16.54 1.91
N ILE A 97 -8.62 -17.00 1.10
CA ILE A 97 -9.99 -16.49 1.05
C ILE A 97 -10.95 -17.66 1.16
N THR A 98 -11.88 -17.57 2.09
CA THR A 98 -12.96 -18.54 2.26
C THR A 98 -14.29 -17.97 1.81
N VAL A 99 -15.24 -18.85 1.47
CA VAL A 99 -16.65 -18.45 1.45
C VAL A 99 -17.03 -17.91 2.82
N SER A 100 -17.90 -16.90 2.84
CA SER A 100 -18.29 -16.13 4.03
C SER A 100 -17.19 -15.27 4.67
N ALA A 101 -15.98 -15.20 4.07
CA ALA A 101 -14.96 -14.24 4.49
C ALA A 101 -15.50 -12.82 4.41
N GLU A 102 -15.09 -11.98 5.37
CA GLU A 102 -15.38 -10.56 5.30
C GLU A 102 -14.67 -9.96 4.08
N ALA A 103 -15.43 -9.13 3.37
CA ALA A 103 -14.96 -8.43 2.20
C ALA A 103 -15.36 -6.97 2.27
N ASN A 104 -14.49 -6.06 1.84
CA ASN A 104 -14.72 -4.62 1.91
C ASN A 104 -14.22 -3.94 0.64
N PHE A 105 -14.95 -2.90 0.23
CA PHE A 105 -14.46 -1.95 -0.75
C PHE A 105 -13.73 -0.85 0.00
N LEU A 106 -12.47 -0.67 -0.33
CA LEU A 106 -11.57 0.27 0.31
C LEU A 106 -11.37 1.45 -0.63
N ARG A 107 -11.54 2.66 -0.11
CA ARG A 107 -11.17 3.87 -0.83
C ARG A 107 -9.65 3.86 -1.08
N PRO A 108 -9.18 4.12 -2.31
CA PRO A 108 -7.76 4.28 -2.59
C PRO A 108 -7.15 5.41 -1.77
N LEU A 109 -5.98 5.16 -1.20
CA LEU A 109 -5.17 6.20 -0.58
C LEU A 109 -4.13 6.73 -1.58
N ASN A 110 -4.19 8.02 -1.90
CA ASN A 110 -3.10 8.71 -2.59
C ASN A 110 -1.85 8.81 -1.71
N ALA A 111 -0.72 8.35 -2.23
CA ALA A 111 0.57 8.41 -1.57
C ALA A 111 1.66 9.06 -2.43
N GLY A 112 2.64 9.67 -1.75
CA GLY A 112 3.86 10.21 -2.35
C GLY A 112 5.10 9.46 -1.90
N VAL A 113 6.08 9.29 -2.79
CA VAL A 113 7.39 8.72 -2.46
C VAL A 113 8.51 9.69 -2.82
N LEU A 114 9.22 10.19 -1.81
CA LEU A 114 10.31 11.14 -1.97
C LEU A 114 11.65 10.47 -1.67
N THR A 115 12.49 10.33 -2.67
CA THR A 115 13.87 9.84 -2.49
C THR A 115 14.80 11.02 -2.23
N VAL A 116 15.47 11.01 -1.09
CA VAL A 116 16.47 12.02 -0.70
C VAL A 116 17.86 11.45 -0.95
N SER A 117 18.53 11.95 -1.98
CA SER A 117 19.89 11.55 -2.32
C SER A 117 20.58 12.56 -3.23
N ASP A 118 21.73 13.09 -2.80
CA ASP A 118 22.64 13.91 -3.61
C ASP A 118 23.03 13.24 -4.93
N LYS A 119 23.33 11.93 -4.90
CA LYS A 119 23.73 11.19 -6.11
C LYS A 119 22.52 10.88 -6.99
N GLY A 120 21.39 10.53 -6.38
CA GLY A 120 20.15 10.25 -7.09
C GLY A 120 19.63 11.48 -7.84
N SER A 121 19.64 12.65 -7.19
CA SER A 121 19.15 13.91 -7.79
C SER A 121 20.00 14.39 -8.96
N ARG A 122 21.27 13.97 -9.04
CA ARG A 122 22.18 14.25 -10.17
C ARG A 122 22.16 13.16 -11.25
N GLY A 123 21.36 12.10 -11.08
CA GLY A 123 21.34 10.95 -12.00
C GLY A 123 22.61 10.08 -11.95
N GLU A 124 23.45 10.26 -10.93
CA GLU A 124 24.70 9.50 -10.74
C GLU A 124 24.44 8.12 -10.12
N ARG A 125 23.22 7.90 -9.61
CA ARG A 125 22.77 6.66 -9.00
C ARG A 125 21.31 6.43 -9.32
N GLU A 126 20.98 5.22 -9.76
CA GLU A 126 19.60 4.79 -9.93
C GLU A 126 18.89 4.67 -8.57
N ASP A 127 17.68 5.22 -8.49
CA ASP A 127 16.83 5.08 -7.32
C ASP A 127 16.13 3.72 -7.32
N THR A 128 16.56 2.85 -6.41
CA THR A 128 15.93 1.54 -6.19
C THR A 128 14.99 1.51 -4.99
N SER A 129 15.07 2.51 -4.11
CA SER A 129 14.28 2.56 -2.87
C SER A 129 12.89 3.12 -3.12
N GLY A 130 12.79 4.19 -3.92
CA GLY A 130 11.52 4.81 -4.27
C GLY A 130 10.55 3.82 -4.94
N PRO A 131 10.94 3.15 -6.04
CA PRO A 131 10.11 2.15 -6.70
C PRO A 131 9.71 0.99 -5.79
N ALA A 132 10.63 0.51 -4.93
CA ALA A 132 10.33 -0.58 -4.00
C ALA A 132 9.29 -0.18 -2.94
N LEU A 133 9.33 1.06 -2.45
CA LEU A 133 8.32 1.58 -1.53
C LEU A 133 6.97 1.81 -2.21
N ALA A 134 6.97 2.30 -3.45
CA ALA A 134 5.75 2.44 -4.25
C ALA A 134 5.03 1.10 -4.47
N GLU A 135 5.79 0.02 -4.68
CA GLU A 135 5.23 -1.33 -4.74
C GLU A 135 4.61 -1.76 -3.40
N ARG A 136 5.29 -1.53 -2.28
CA ARG A 136 4.78 -1.90 -0.94
C ARG A 136 3.54 -1.12 -0.52
N LEU A 137 3.42 0.12 -0.94
CA LEU A 137 2.24 0.96 -0.71
C LEU A 137 0.94 0.32 -1.26
N ARG A 138 1.01 -0.40 -2.39
CA ARG A 138 -0.17 -1.08 -2.94
C ARG A 138 -0.73 -2.16 -2.00
N GLY A 139 0.14 -2.82 -1.23
CA GLY A 139 -0.24 -3.84 -0.25
C GLY A 139 -1.05 -3.32 0.96
N ILE A 140 -1.18 -2.01 1.09
CA ILE A 140 -2.05 -1.34 2.07
C ILE A 140 -3.16 -0.49 1.43
N GLY A 141 -3.41 -0.66 0.12
CA GLY A 141 -4.49 0.04 -0.58
C GLY A 141 -4.14 1.47 -0.97
N CYS A 142 -2.86 1.76 -1.19
CA CYS A 142 -2.39 3.06 -1.65
C CYS A 142 -2.02 3.03 -3.14
N ASP A 143 -2.38 4.09 -3.85
CA ASP A 143 -1.84 4.43 -5.17
C ASP A 143 -0.73 5.47 -5.00
N THR A 144 0.44 5.23 -5.61
CA THR A 144 1.52 6.23 -5.62
C THR A 144 1.26 7.22 -6.75
N VAL A 145 0.75 8.41 -6.40
CA VAL A 145 0.37 9.45 -7.35
C VAL A 145 1.41 10.57 -7.49
N ALA A 146 2.40 10.59 -6.59
CA ALA A 146 3.52 11.51 -6.64
C ALA A 146 4.85 10.77 -6.34
N SER A 147 5.88 11.07 -7.12
CA SER A 147 7.24 10.56 -6.88
C SER A 147 8.28 11.58 -7.32
N SER A 148 9.35 11.75 -6.56
CA SER A 148 10.44 12.66 -6.88
C SER A 148 11.75 12.23 -6.22
N VAL A 149 12.86 12.70 -6.78
CA VAL A 149 14.20 12.57 -6.21
C VAL A 149 14.76 13.96 -5.96
N VAL A 150 15.16 14.26 -4.72
CA VAL A 150 15.71 15.55 -4.31
C VAL A 150 17.10 15.38 -3.67
N PRO A 151 17.97 16.40 -3.73
CA PRO A 151 19.25 16.34 -3.03
C PRO A 151 19.06 16.36 -1.50
N ASP A 152 20.13 16.06 -0.76
CA ASP A 152 20.18 16.13 0.71
C ASP A 152 20.25 17.60 1.19
N GLU A 153 19.32 18.43 0.72
CA GLU A 153 19.20 19.86 1.01
C GLU A 153 17.88 20.15 1.72
N HIS A 154 17.97 20.76 2.90
CA HIS A 154 16.80 20.99 3.76
C HIS A 154 15.66 21.74 3.05
N GLU A 155 15.98 22.82 2.33
CA GLU A 155 14.99 23.61 1.61
C GLU A 155 14.31 22.82 0.48
N ALA A 156 15.05 21.96 -0.23
CA ALA A 156 14.50 21.13 -1.30
C ALA A 156 13.49 20.10 -0.75
N ILE A 157 13.81 19.45 0.37
CA ILE A 157 12.92 18.49 1.03
C ILE A 157 11.67 19.21 1.56
N VAL A 158 11.86 20.29 2.33
CA VAL A 158 10.75 21.05 2.94
C VAL A 158 9.80 21.59 1.88
N THR A 159 10.32 22.22 0.83
CA THR A 159 9.50 22.80 -0.24
C THR A 159 8.69 21.73 -0.96
N THR A 160 9.29 20.56 -1.24
CA THR A 160 8.60 19.45 -1.89
C THR A 160 7.48 18.90 -1.01
N LEU A 161 7.75 18.68 0.28
CA LEU A 161 6.75 18.15 1.22
C LEU A 161 5.61 19.14 1.46
N GLN A 162 5.90 20.44 1.55
CA GLN A 162 4.87 21.47 1.63
C GLN A 162 4.01 21.52 0.38
N ASP A 163 4.61 21.54 -0.82
CA ASP A 163 3.85 21.49 -2.07
C ASP A 163 2.94 20.27 -2.15
N TRP A 164 3.47 19.09 -1.82
CA TRP A 164 2.74 17.83 -1.81
C TRP A 164 1.57 17.81 -0.81
N THR A 165 1.79 18.28 0.41
CA THR A 165 0.74 18.35 1.44
C THR A 165 -0.31 19.41 1.13
N ASP A 166 0.07 20.52 0.49
CA ASP A 166 -0.83 21.64 0.25
C ASP A 166 -1.63 21.51 -1.06
N ARG A 167 -1.14 20.74 -2.06
CA ARG A 167 -1.70 20.76 -3.42
C ARG A 167 -2.06 19.42 -4.05
N HIS A 168 -1.54 18.30 -3.54
CA HIS A 168 -1.64 17.00 -4.25
C HIS A 168 -2.58 16.00 -3.56
N ASP A 169 -3.33 16.43 -2.54
CA ASP A 169 -4.27 15.58 -1.76
C ASP A 169 -3.67 14.22 -1.36
N LEU A 170 -2.41 14.24 -0.90
CA LEU A 170 -1.71 13.05 -0.45
C LEU A 170 -2.11 12.71 0.99
N HIS A 171 -2.41 11.44 1.23
CA HIS A 171 -2.75 10.95 2.55
C HIS A 171 -1.53 10.42 3.31
N LEU A 172 -0.54 9.92 2.56
CA LEU A 172 0.68 9.30 3.09
C LEU A 172 1.89 9.70 2.24
N ILE A 173 2.97 10.14 2.87
CA ILE A 173 4.24 10.43 2.20
C ILE A 173 5.37 9.61 2.83
N LEU A 174 6.07 8.85 2.00
CA LEU A 174 7.26 8.10 2.39
C LEU A 174 8.50 8.81 1.87
N CYS A 175 9.35 9.28 2.77
CA CYS A 175 10.69 9.77 2.43
C CYS A 175 11.70 8.65 2.63
N THR A 176 12.62 8.42 1.69
CA THR A 176 13.71 7.43 1.83
C THR A 176 15.07 8.08 1.66
N GLY A 177 15.99 7.84 2.61
CA GLY A 177 17.32 8.44 2.62
C GLY A 177 17.48 9.56 3.63
N GLY A 178 18.73 9.92 3.93
CA GLY A 178 19.06 11.04 4.82
C GLY A 178 18.73 10.83 6.31
N THR A 179 18.63 9.60 6.80
CA THR A 179 18.21 9.28 8.19
C THR A 179 19.35 8.78 9.12
N GLY A 180 20.60 8.80 8.65
CA GLY A 180 21.77 8.36 9.40
C GLY A 180 22.41 9.46 10.25
N PHE A 181 23.70 9.30 10.56
CA PHE A 181 24.50 10.25 11.36
C PHE A 181 25.45 11.12 10.51
N SER A 182 25.39 11.02 9.18
CA SER A 182 26.17 11.91 8.31
C SER A 182 25.70 13.35 8.53
N PRO A 183 26.58 14.37 8.46
CA PRO A 183 26.16 15.77 8.45
C PRO A 183 25.20 16.13 7.32
N ARG A 184 25.15 15.32 6.26
CA ARG A 184 24.20 15.43 5.15
C ARG A 184 22.86 14.75 5.43
N ASP A 185 22.80 13.82 6.37
CA ASP A 185 21.56 13.13 6.73
C ASP A 185 20.68 14.13 7.50
N ILE A 186 19.75 14.81 6.83
CA ILE A 186 18.89 15.86 7.42
C ILE A 186 17.39 15.63 7.19
N THR A 187 16.99 14.47 6.66
CA THR A 187 15.59 14.17 6.34
C THR A 187 14.68 14.22 7.58
N PRO A 188 15.05 13.63 8.74
CA PRO A 188 14.23 13.73 9.96
C PRO A 188 13.99 15.18 10.40
N GLU A 189 15.02 16.03 10.34
CA GLU A 189 14.94 17.46 10.66
C GLU A 189 14.02 18.21 9.70
N ALA A 190 14.10 17.93 8.40
CA ALA A 190 13.22 18.53 7.41
C ALA A 190 11.74 18.15 7.63
N LEU A 191 11.45 16.91 8.03
CA LEU A 191 10.11 16.49 8.44
C LEU A 191 9.64 17.26 9.68
N GLU A 192 10.50 17.41 10.70
CA GLU A 192 10.15 18.15 11.91
C GLU A 192 9.89 19.64 11.66
N ALA A 193 10.59 20.25 10.70
CA ALA A 193 10.42 21.66 10.36
C ALA A 193 9.02 22.00 9.84
N ILE A 194 8.30 21.01 9.27
CA ILE A 194 6.94 21.18 8.74
C ILE A 194 5.86 20.50 9.59
N ALA A 195 6.25 19.89 10.70
CA ALA A 195 5.36 19.07 11.52
C ALA A 195 4.37 19.93 12.31
N GLU A 196 3.09 19.59 12.23
CA GLU A 196 2.08 20.11 13.16
C GLU A 196 1.96 19.20 14.38
N ARG A 197 2.10 17.89 14.18
CA ARG A 197 2.13 16.88 15.25
C ARG A 197 3.22 15.85 14.98
N LYS A 198 3.93 15.42 16.02
CA LYS A 198 4.90 14.32 15.94
C LYS A 198 4.21 12.98 16.18
N VAL A 199 4.67 11.92 15.50
CA VAL A 199 4.18 10.55 15.66
C VAL A 199 5.34 9.63 16.07
N PRO A 200 5.86 9.75 17.31
CA PRO A 200 7.08 9.06 17.73
C PRO A 200 6.96 7.53 17.66
N GLY A 201 5.77 6.99 17.91
CA GLY A 201 5.51 5.55 17.92
C GLY A 201 5.85 4.83 16.61
N ILE A 202 5.76 5.51 15.45
CA ILE A 202 6.15 4.92 14.16
C ILE A 202 7.67 4.74 14.09
N GLY A 203 8.44 5.76 14.47
CA GLY A 203 9.91 5.68 14.52
C GLY A 203 10.40 4.61 15.51
N GLU A 204 9.72 4.51 16.66
CA GLU A 204 9.99 3.48 17.67
C GLU A 204 9.70 2.07 17.15
N ALA A 205 8.54 1.85 16.52
CA ALA A 205 8.15 0.56 15.96
C ALA A 205 9.12 0.09 14.86
N MET A 206 9.50 0.98 13.94
CA MET A 206 10.50 0.68 12.90
C MET A 206 11.82 0.21 13.52
N ARG A 207 12.38 0.98 14.48
CA ARG A 207 13.63 0.62 15.14
C ARG A 207 13.52 -0.70 15.91
N GLN A 208 12.43 -0.90 16.65
CA GLN A 208 12.19 -2.14 17.41
C GLN A 208 12.12 -3.37 16.51
N ALA A 209 11.45 -3.27 15.36
CA ALA A 209 11.40 -4.36 14.39
C ALA A 209 12.78 -4.63 13.78
N SER A 210 13.47 -3.60 13.29
CA SER A 210 14.79 -3.75 12.66
C SER A 210 15.88 -4.19 13.64
N LEU A 211 15.75 -3.91 14.94
CA LEU A 211 16.69 -4.37 15.99
C LEU A 211 16.74 -5.90 16.11
N LYS A 212 15.65 -6.60 15.73
CA LYS A 212 15.62 -8.07 15.66
C LYS A 212 16.49 -8.62 14.54
N ILE A 213 16.82 -7.79 13.54
CA ILE A 213 17.60 -8.14 12.35
C ILE A 213 19.05 -7.66 12.50
N THR A 214 19.25 -6.43 12.97
CA THR A 214 20.59 -5.84 13.11
C THR A 214 20.65 -4.85 14.28
N PRO A 215 21.71 -4.89 15.11
CA PRO A 215 21.90 -3.89 16.17
C PRO A 215 22.07 -2.48 15.62
N LYS A 216 22.52 -2.31 14.37
CA LYS A 216 22.70 -0.99 13.74
C LYS A 216 21.40 -0.22 13.58
N ALA A 217 20.24 -0.89 13.66
CA ALA A 217 18.93 -0.25 13.57
C ALA A 217 18.73 0.88 14.60
N MET A 218 19.36 0.79 15.78
CA MET A 218 19.28 1.86 16.80
C MET A 218 19.83 3.20 16.33
N LEU A 219 20.67 3.21 15.29
CA LEU A 219 21.33 4.42 14.77
C LEU A 219 20.45 5.19 13.78
N SER A 220 19.31 4.65 13.38
CA SER A 220 18.39 5.36 12.49
C SER A 220 17.69 6.49 13.25
N ARG A 221 17.79 7.71 12.71
CA ARG A 221 17.05 8.89 13.17
C ARG A 221 15.69 9.03 12.50
N GLY A 222 15.25 8.03 11.73
CA GLY A 222 13.95 8.01 11.06
C GLY A 222 12.80 8.30 12.03
N ASN A 223 11.88 9.14 11.58
CA ASN A 223 10.75 9.67 12.35
C ASN A 223 9.48 9.72 11.50
N ALA A 224 8.35 10.06 12.14
CA ALA A 224 7.10 10.34 11.45
C ALA A 224 6.40 11.55 12.08
N VAL A 225 5.68 12.29 11.24
CA VAL A 225 5.00 13.53 11.59
C VAL A 225 3.67 13.60 10.83
N ILE A 226 2.75 14.40 11.34
CA ILE A 226 1.52 14.77 10.65
C ILE A 226 1.58 16.25 10.32
N ARG A 227 1.18 16.58 9.09
CA ARG A 227 0.94 17.93 8.63
C ARG A 227 -0.41 17.97 7.93
N GLY A 228 -1.33 18.82 8.38
CA GLY A 228 -2.72 18.82 7.93
C GLY A 228 -3.34 17.42 8.10
N GLU A 229 -3.79 16.86 6.99
CA GLU A 229 -4.39 15.51 6.93
C GLU A 229 -3.47 14.47 6.28
N THR A 230 -2.16 14.75 6.22
CA THR A 230 -1.15 13.86 5.63
C THR A 230 -0.21 13.31 6.70
N LEU A 231 -0.02 11.99 6.69
CA LEU A 231 1.02 11.32 7.47
C LEU A 231 2.33 11.27 6.66
N ILE A 232 3.44 11.72 7.24
CA ILE A 232 4.76 11.77 6.60
C ILE A 232 5.75 10.98 7.45
N MET A 233 6.59 10.15 6.82
CA MET A 233 7.62 9.39 7.55
C MET A 233 8.93 9.29 6.78
N SER A 234 10.03 9.20 7.51
CA SER A 234 11.37 9.01 6.96
C SER A 234 11.88 7.59 7.21
N LEU A 235 12.26 6.93 6.12
CA LEU A 235 12.72 5.55 6.04
C LEU A 235 14.21 5.51 5.65
N PRO A 236 14.92 4.41 5.99
CA PRO A 236 16.31 4.22 5.55
C PRO A 236 16.49 4.33 4.03
N GLY A 237 17.69 4.68 3.58
CA GLY A 237 17.97 4.95 2.16
C GLY A 237 18.23 3.74 1.26
N SER A 238 18.41 2.53 1.81
CA SER A 238 18.57 1.31 0.98
C SER A 238 17.22 0.62 0.79
N ALA A 239 16.94 0.12 -0.42
CA ALA A 239 15.65 -0.48 -0.75
C ALA A 239 15.25 -1.61 0.22
N ARG A 240 16.21 -2.43 0.62
CA ARG A 240 16.00 -3.49 1.61
C ARG A 240 15.60 -2.94 2.98
N ALA A 241 16.36 -2.00 3.53
CA ALA A 241 16.07 -1.46 4.86
C ALA A 241 14.81 -0.60 4.87
N ALA A 242 14.53 0.12 3.77
CA ALA A 242 13.32 0.90 3.59
C ALA A 242 12.07 0.01 3.62
N THR A 243 12.06 -1.08 2.84
CA THR A 243 10.93 -2.01 2.78
C THR A 243 10.77 -2.81 4.06
N GLU A 244 11.87 -3.30 4.68
CA GLU A 244 11.81 -3.97 5.99
C GLU A 244 11.21 -3.07 7.09
N CYS A 245 11.60 -1.78 7.12
CA CYS A 245 11.02 -0.81 8.06
C CYS A 245 9.54 -0.52 7.77
N PHE A 246 9.19 -0.35 6.50
CA PHE A 246 7.81 -0.09 6.09
C PHE A 246 6.90 -1.27 6.45
N ASP A 247 7.31 -2.50 6.13
CA ASP A 247 6.54 -3.72 6.38
C ASP A 247 6.23 -3.91 7.88
N ALA A 248 7.12 -3.43 8.77
CA ALA A 248 6.92 -3.48 10.21
C ALA A 248 5.79 -2.57 10.73
N ILE A 249 5.48 -1.48 10.01
CA ILE A 249 4.46 -0.49 10.42
C ILE A 249 3.21 -0.51 9.54
N ALA A 250 3.32 -1.05 8.32
CA ALA A 250 2.28 -1.11 7.31
C ALA A 250 0.90 -1.59 7.82
N PRO A 251 0.79 -2.61 8.69
CA PRO A 251 -0.52 -3.10 9.16
C PRO A 251 -1.40 -2.04 9.84
N ALA A 252 -0.81 -1.02 10.46
CA ALA A 252 -1.54 0.01 11.19
C ALA A 252 -1.76 1.30 10.38
N LEU A 253 -1.02 1.50 9.28
CA LEU A 253 -0.98 2.80 8.59
C LEU A 253 -2.33 3.20 7.99
N ARG A 254 -3.01 2.27 7.32
CA ARG A 254 -4.28 2.57 6.63
C ARG A 254 -5.33 3.11 7.61
N HIS A 255 -5.53 2.42 8.73
CA HIS A 255 -6.48 2.83 9.75
C HIS A 255 -6.14 4.22 10.33
N GLY A 256 -4.86 4.47 10.64
CA GLY A 256 -4.42 5.77 11.13
C GLY A 256 -4.66 6.91 10.14
N VAL A 257 -4.46 6.64 8.84
CA VAL A 257 -4.72 7.61 7.77
C VAL A 257 -6.23 7.84 7.58
N GLU A 258 -7.06 6.80 7.66
CA GLU A 258 -8.52 6.96 7.56
C GLU A 258 -9.12 7.76 8.71
N ILE A 259 -8.61 7.57 9.94
CA ILE A 259 -8.95 8.43 11.08
C ILE A 259 -8.53 9.86 10.82
N LEU A 260 -7.28 10.06 10.34
CA LEU A 260 -6.76 11.40 10.06
C LEU A 260 -7.60 12.15 9.01
N ARG A 261 -8.19 11.42 8.06
CA ARG A 261 -9.07 11.94 7.01
C ARG A 261 -10.55 11.99 7.40
N GLY A 262 -10.90 11.57 8.61
CA GLY A 262 -12.29 11.51 9.07
C GLY A 262 -13.17 10.55 8.26
N TRP A 263 -12.57 9.56 7.61
CA TRP A 263 -13.29 8.54 6.85
C TRP A 263 -13.72 7.37 7.72
N ASP A 264 -13.13 7.24 8.89
CA ASP A 264 -13.53 6.27 9.90
C ASP A 264 -14.77 6.77 10.66
N GLY A 265 -15.91 6.72 9.98
CA GLY A 265 -17.25 6.90 10.54
C GLY A 265 -18.01 5.59 10.43
N GLU A 266 -18.16 4.90 11.56
CA GLU A 266 -18.85 3.61 11.77
C GLU A 266 -18.06 2.32 11.48
N CYS A 267 -17.00 2.04 12.26
CA CYS A 267 -16.75 0.66 12.72
C CYS A 267 -15.75 0.61 13.88
N GLY A 268 -16.22 0.96 15.08
CA GLY A 268 -15.64 0.44 16.30
C GLY A 268 -15.92 -1.06 16.39
N SER A 269 -15.10 -1.88 15.71
CA SER A 269 -15.00 -3.30 16.02
C SER A 269 -14.01 -3.42 17.19
N PRO A 270 -14.44 -3.90 18.37
CA PRO A 270 -13.54 -4.07 19.50
C PRO A 270 -12.48 -5.12 19.14
N SER A 271 -11.23 -4.74 19.40
CA SER A 271 -10.02 -5.58 19.40
C SER A 271 -10.21 -6.91 20.11
#